data_AF-A0A1J7JYZ5-F1
#
_entry.id   AF-A0A1J7JYZ5-F1
#
_cell.length_a   1.000
_cell.length_b   1.000
_cell.length_c   1.000
_cell.angle_alpha   90.00
_cell.angle_beta   90.00
_cell.angle_gamma   90.00
#
_symmetry.space_group_name_H-M   'P 1'
#
loop_
_entity.id
_entity.type
_entity.pdbx_description
1 polymer ?
#
loop_
_entity_poly.entity_id
_entity_poly.type
_entity_poly.pdbx_seq_one_letter_code
_entity_poly.pdbx_strand_id
1 'polypeptide(L)'
;MLFKSIIAPATALLFAGQAFAGAVEAGNQMQERTAQIATDPVSACNCPNNCSHKSGSSCKYYSGPSDSSPIDSGKCAWRGSTLICVV
;
A
#
# COMPACT_ATOMS: atom_id res chain seq x y z
N MET A 1 -24.74 -38.80 51.84
CA MET A 1 -23.64 -37.95 51.33
C MET A 1 -24.25 -36.64 50.87
N LEU A 2 -23.75 -35.52 51.41
CA LEU A 2 -24.35 -34.19 51.35
C LEU A 2 -24.01 -33.54 49.99
N PHE A 3 -24.99 -33.38 49.10
CA PHE A 3 -24.82 -32.69 47.82
C PHE A 3 -24.60 -31.19 48.06
N LYS A 4 -23.33 -30.81 48.22
CA LYS A 4 -22.87 -29.41 48.15
C LYS A 4 -22.78 -29.03 46.68
N SER A 5 -23.49 -27.96 46.29
CA SER A 5 -22.93 -26.78 45.59
C SER A 5 -24.09 -25.93 45.07
N ILE A 6 -24.37 -24.83 45.76
CA ILE A 6 -25.25 -23.77 45.25
C ILE A 6 -24.44 -22.97 44.22
N ILE A 7 -25.06 -22.81 43.05
CA ILE A 7 -24.52 -22.20 41.83
C ILE A 7 -24.50 -20.68 42.02
N ALA A 8 -23.33 -20.04 41.87
CA ALA A 8 -23.21 -18.59 41.81
C ALA A 8 -22.94 -18.17 40.35
N PRO A 9 -23.85 -17.45 39.66
CA PRO A 9 -23.58 -16.94 38.33
C PRO A 9 -22.73 -15.68 38.44
N ALA A 10 -21.43 -15.79 38.13
CA ALA A 10 -20.57 -14.64 37.93
C ALA A 10 -20.75 -14.12 36.49
N THR A 11 -21.69 -13.20 36.29
CA THR A 11 -21.74 -12.37 35.08
C THR A 11 -20.58 -11.38 35.13
N ALA A 12 -19.43 -11.75 34.55
CA ALA A 12 -18.38 -10.81 34.23
C ALA A 12 -18.67 -10.20 32.85
N LEU A 13 -18.91 -8.90 32.86
CA LEU A 13 -19.26 -8.05 31.73
C LEU A 13 -18.17 -8.07 30.65
N LEU A 14 -18.62 -8.05 29.39
CA LEU A 14 -17.81 -7.95 28.18
C LEU A 14 -16.88 -6.74 28.24
N PHE A 15 -15.57 -6.98 28.17
CA PHE A 15 -14.63 -5.98 27.69
C PHE A 15 -14.41 -6.20 26.19
N ALA A 16 -15.20 -5.50 25.38
CA ALA A 16 -14.88 -5.28 23.98
C ALA A 16 -13.58 -4.47 23.94
N GLY A 17 -12.48 -5.14 23.60
CA GLY A 17 -11.23 -4.48 23.26
C GLY A 17 -11.41 -3.72 21.96
N GLN A 18 -11.86 -2.47 22.04
CA GLN A 18 -11.63 -1.51 20.96
C GLN A 18 -10.12 -1.28 20.90
N ALA A 19 -9.43 -2.05 20.06
CA ALA A 19 -8.13 -1.67 19.58
C ALA A 19 -8.34 -0.45 18.68
N PHE A 20 -8.06 0.73 19.24
CA PHE A 20 -7.86 1.95 18.48
C PHE A 20 -6.64 1.72 17.59
N ALA A 21 -6.84 1.23 16.37
CA ALA A 21 -5.85 1.35 15.32
C ALA A 21 -5.59 2.84 15.14
N GLY A 22 -4.34 3.22 15.37
CA GLY A 22 -3.91 4.57 15.66
C GLY A 22 -4.48 5.62 14.71
N ALA A 23 -4.88 6.75 15.29
CA ALA A 23 -4.83 8.01 14.59
C ALA A 23 -3.38 8.18 14.11
N VAL A 24 -3.14 7.90 12.82
CA VAL A 24 -1.93 8.36 12.16
C VAL A 24 -1.98 9.88 12.20
N GLU A 25 -1.09 10.42 13.00
CA GLU A 25 -0.78 11.84 13.04
C GLU A 25 -0.56 12.29 11.59
N ALA A 26 -1.15 13.43 11.23
CA ALA A 26 -0.92 14.13 9.97
C ALA A 26 0.53 14.66 9.95
N GLY A 27 1.49 13.75 9.94
CA GLY A 27 2.87 14.00 9.59
C GLY A 27 2.96 14.05 8.08
N ASN A 28 3.43 15.18 7.58
CA ASN A 28 3.81 15.41 6.19
C ASN A 28 4.92 14.42 5.78
N GLN A 29 4.53 13.19 5.49
CA GLN A 29 5.36 12.16 4.90
C GLN A 29 4.66 11.77 3.61
N MET A 30 5.28 12.23 2.51
CA MET A 30 5.06 11.81 1.15
C MET A 30 4.52 10.39 1.12
N GLN A 31 3.21 10.27 0.89
CA GLN A 31 2.55 9.02 0.68
C GLN A 31 3.10 8.44 -0.62
N GLU A 32 4.24 7.73 -0.51
CA GLU A 32 4.50 6.56 -1.32
C GLU A 32 3.39 5.58 -0.91
N ARG A 33 2.15 5.85 -1.39
CA ARG A 33 1.18 4.80 -1.70
C ARG A 33 2.06 3.71 -2.27
N THR A 34 1.99 2.52 -1.70
CA THR A 34 2.64 1.29 -2.16
C THR A 34 2.34 1.13 -3.64
N ALA A 35 3.08 1.88 -4.46
CA ALA A 35 2.89 2.01 -5.88
C ALA A 35 3.47 0.70 -6.33
N GLN A 36 2.59 -0.25 -6.59
CA GLN A 36 2.96 -1.51 -7.21
C GLN A 36 3.96 -1.14 -8.30
N ILE A 37 5.20 -1.60 -8.13
CA ILE A 37 6.28 -1.31 -9.06
C ILE A 37 5.76 -1.78 -10.41
N ALA A 38 5.76 -0.88 -11.39
CA ALA A 38 5.18 -1.21 -12.67
C ALA A 38 5.95 -2.36 -13.33
N THR A 39 5.25 -3.18 -14.10
CA THR A 39 5.88 -4.28 -14.85
C THR A 39 6.67 -3.80 -16.06
N ASP A 40 6.43 -2.56 -16.49
CA ASP A 40 7.01 -1.99 -17.69
C ASP A 40 7.09 -0.45 -17.60
N PRO A 41 7.97 0.20 -18.40
CA PRO A 41 8.20 1.64 -18.31
C PRO A 41 7.00 2.50 -18.75
N VAL A 42 6.03 1.97 -19.50
CA VAL A 42 4.83 2.71 -19.92
C VAL A 42 3.82 2.72 -18.77
N SER A 43 3.52 1.57 -18.20
CA SER A 43 2.61 1.42 -17.05
C SER A 43 3.10 2.19 -15.81
N ALA A 44 4.40 2.44 -15.70
CA ALA A 44 5.00 3.27 -14.64
C ALA A 44 4.58 4.75 -14.70
N CYS A 45 4.08 5.20 -15.83
CA CYS A 45 3.74 6.60 -16.10
C CYS A 45 2.29 6.82 -16.53
N ASN A 46 1.51 5.76 -16.75
CA ASN A 46 0.15 5.86 -17.27
C ASN A 46 -0.87 5.11 -16.39
N CYS A 47 -2.16 5.33 -16.69
CA CYS A 47 -3.25 4.56 -16.13
C CYS A 47 -3.12 3.05 -16.45
N PRO A 48 -3.68 2.16 -15.60
CA PRO A 48 -4.52 2.46 -14.44
C PRO A 48 -3.75 2.79 -13.16
N ASN A 49 -2.46 2.46 -13.09
CA ASN A 49 -1.70 2.51 -11.84
C ASN A 49 -1.19 3.92 -11.51
N ASN A 50 -0.91 4.74 -12.54
CA ASN A 50 -0.24 6.02 -12.40
C ASN A 50 -0.96 7.17 -13.13
N CYS A 51 -2.30 7.19 -13.08
CA CYS A 51 -3.13 8.19 -13.79
C CYS A 51 -2.83 9.66 -13.47
N SER A 52 -2.20 9.95 -12.33
CA SER A 52 -1.81 11.32 -11.94
C SER A 52 -0.36 11.66 -12.30
N HIS A 53 0.38 10.73 -12.90
CA HIS A 53 1.73 10.99 -13.38
C HIS A 53 1.70 11.88 -14.62
N LYS A 54 2.71 12.76 -14.69
CA LYS A 54 2.94 13.70 -15.78
C LYS A 54 4.43 13.70 -16.11
N SER A 55 4.81 14.40 -17.17
CA SER A 55 6.24 14.56 -17.48
C SER A 55 6.99 15.13 -16.27
N GLY A 56 8.11 14.50 -15.92
CA GLY A 56 8.92 14.79 -14.72
C GLY A 56 8.50 14.06 -13.44
N SER A 57 7.37 13.35 -13.43
CA SER A 57 6.99 12.46 -12.32
C SER A 57 8.05 11.36 -12.14
N SER A 58 8.35 11.01 -10.89
CA SER A 58 9.18 9.83 -10.60
C SER A 58 8.44 8.57 -11.01
N CYS A 59 9.16 7.63 -11.61
CA CYS A 59 8.62 6.33 -12.01
C CYS A 59 9.60 5.22 -11.62
N LYS A 60 9.05 4.03 -11.37
CA LYS A 60 9.80 2.80 -11.08
C LYS A 60 9.15 1.64 -11.81
N TYR A 61 9.96 0.76 -12.41
CA TYR A 61 9.46 -0.45 -13.06
C TYR A 61 10.47 -1.60 -12.95
N TYR A 62 9.98 -2.83 -13.09
CA TYR A 62 10.82 -4.02 -13.13
C TYR A 62 11.55 -4.14 -14.48
N SER A 63 12.87 -4.29 -14.47
CA SER A 63 13.71 -4.48 -15.67
C SER A 63 13.59 -5.89 -16.29
N GLY A 64 12.71 -6.72 -15.74
CA GLY A 64 12.52 -8.11 -16.14
C GLY A 64 11.12 -8.62 -15.80
N PRO A 65 10.77 -9.83 -16.27
CA PRO A 65 9.39 -10.34 -16.25
C PRO A 65 8.91 -10.84 -14.88
N SER A 66 9.78 -10.85 -13.87
CA SER A 66 9.47 -11.39 -12.53
C SER A 66 9.46 -10.28 -11.48
N ASP A 67 8.68 -10.46 -10.41
CA ASP A 67 8.61 -9.50 -9.29
C ASP A 67 9.92 -9.43 -8.46
N SER A 68 10.84 -10.35 -8.72
CA SER A 68 12.21 -10.36 -8.18
C SER A 68 13.24 -9.74 -9.13
N SER A 69 12.81 -9.23 -10.28
CA SER A 69 13.72 -8.57 -11.22
C SER A 69 14.27 -7.27 -10.62
N PRO A 70 15.41 -6.78 -11.12
CA PRO A 70 15.90 -5.45 -10.78
C PRO A 70 14.83 -4.38 -11.01
N ILE A 71 14.88 -3.33 -10.20
CA ILE A 71 13.97 -2.19 -10.31
C ILE A 71 14.76 -1.02 -10.88
N ASP A 72 14.33 -0.56 -12.05
CA ASP A 72 14.81 0.69 -12.64
C ASP A 72 13.99 1.86 -12.11
N SER A 73 14.65 2.97 -11.81
CA SER A 73 14.03 4.19 -11.29
C SER A 73 14.40 5.39 -12.14
N GLY A 74 13.41 6.17 -12.54
CA GLY A 74 13.62 7.25 -13.49
C GLY A 74 12.57 8.36 -13.41
N LYS A 75 12.40 9.07 -14.52
CA LYS A 75 11.42 10.15 -14.70
C LYS A 75 10.52 9.85 -15.89
N CYS A 76 9.23 10.15 -15.76
CA CYS A 76 8.31 10.10 -16.88
C CYS A 76 8.64 11.19 -17.90
N ALA A 77 8.75 10.84 -19.18
CA ALA A 77 8.99 11.78 -20.27
C ALA A 77 8.13 11.42 -21.49
N TRP A 78 7.72 12.42 -22.26
CA TRP A 78 6.96 12.20 -23.49
C TRP A 78 7.84 11.61 -24.59
N ARG A 79 7.39 10.50 -25.17
CA ARG A 79 7.91 9.92 -26.41
C ARG A 79 6.76 9.83 -27.41
N GLY A 80 6.63 10.83 -28.26
CA GLY A 80 5.44 11.01 -29.09
C GLY A 80 4.22 11.33 -28.21
N SER A 81 3.15 10.53 -28.34
CA SER A 81 1.90 10.70 -27.60
C SER A 81 1.79 9.85 -26.33
N THR A 82 2.88 9.18 -25.90
CA THR A 82 2.89 8.30 -24.73
C THR A 82 3.92 8.77 -23.72
N LEU A 83 3.54 8.75 -22.44
CA LEU A 83 4.44 9.06 -21.34
C LEU A 83 5.22 7.78 -20.95
N ILE A 84 6.55 7.81 -21.01
CA ILE A 84 7.39 6.63 -20.76
C ILE A 84 8.38 6.94 -19.64
N CYS A 85 8.64 5.98 -18.75
CA CYS A 85 9.68 6.07 -17.76
C CYS A 85 11.06 6.01 -18.41
N VAL A 86 11.88 7.05 -18.24
CA VAL A 86 13.27 7.09 -18.68
C VAL A 86 14.19 7.11 -17.45
N VAL A 87 15.12 6.16 -17.43
CA VAL A 87 16.15 5.98 -16.38
C VAL A 87 17.30 6.95 -16.62
#